data_AF-A0ABC8AUN6-F1
#
_entry.id   AF-A0ABC8AUN6-F1
#
_cell.length_a   1.000
_cell.length_b   1.000
_cell.length_c   1.000
_cell.angle_alpha   90.00
_cell.angle_beta   90.00
_cell.angle_gamma   90.00
#
_symmetry.space_group_name_H-M   'P 1'
#
loop_
_entity.id
_entity.type
_entity.pdbx_description
1 polymer ?
#
loop_
_entity_poly.entity_id
_entity_poly.type
_entity_poly.pdbx_seq_one_letter_code
_entity_poly.pdbx_strand_id
1 'polypeptide(L)'
;MARPVITGGPTEIARGEQFEYTVGTSLATVPAAAEVKYLRLLAPAAITHVTDTNERVIELPLTRSDSGVSVTVPDNPAIAPSGWYMLFAVNSAGVPSVAKWVHLV
;
A
#
# COMPACT_ATOMS: atom_id res chain seq x y z
N MET A 1 -11.58 -14.60 -6.83
CA MET A 1 -10.71 -14.47 -5.64
C MET A 1 -11.32 -13.48 -4.67
N ALA A 2 -11.13 -13.69 -3.37
CA ALA A 2 -11.66 -12.81 -2.33
C ALA A 2 -10.93 -11.45 -2.34
N ARG A 3 -11.61 -10.41 -1.85
CA ARG A 3 -11.00 -9.09 -1.66
C ARG A 3 -9.93 -9.18 -0.56
N PRO A 4 -8.69 -8.69 -0.79
CA PRO A 4 -7.68 -8.65 0.26
C PRO A 4 -8.04 -7.69 1.40
N VAL A 5 -7.54 -7.98 2.60
CA VAL A 5 -7.69 -7.13 3.79
C VAL A 5 -6.31 -6.90 4.40
N ILE A 6 -5.91 -5.63 4.54
CA ILE A 6 -4.69 -5.28 5.28
C ILE A 6 -5.02 -5.34 6.77
N THR A 7 -4.46 -6.31 7.49
CA THR A 7 -4.79 -6.61 8.90
C THR A 7 -3.82 -5.98 9.89
N GLY A 8 -2.64 -5.54 9.44
CA GLY A 8 -1.56 -5.05 10.32
C GLY A 8 -0.56 -4.14 9.61
N GLY A 9 0.57 -3.87 10.26
CA GLY A 9 1.63 -2.98 9.77
C GLY A 9 1.52 -1.54 10.31
N PRO A 10 2.54 -0.70 10.09
CA PRO A 10 2.61 0.66 10.61
C PRO A 10 1.62 1.61 9.92
N THR A 11 1.41 2.77 10.53
CA THR A 11 0.66 3.91 9.96
C THR A 11 1.55 5.10 9.65
N GLU A 12 2.80 5.10 10.11
CA GLU A 12 3.84 6.05 9.71
C GLU A 12 4.97 5.25 9.06
N ILE A 13 5.42 5.71 7.90
CA ILE A 13 6.46 5.07 7.09
C ILE A 13 7.46 6.12 6.63
N ALA A 14 8.72 5.76 6.46
CA ALA A 14 9.77 6.65 6.00
C ALA A 14 10.29 6.24 4.63
N ARG A 15 10.72 7.23 3.83
CA ARG A 15 11.41 6.98 2.55
C ARG A 15 12.69 6.16 2.77
N GLY A 16 12.99 5.29 1.81
CA GLY A 16 14.18 4.42 1.86
C GLY A 16 14.08 3.25 2.84
N GLU A 17 13.08 3.24 3.73
CA GLU A 17 12.87 2.18 4.69
C GLU A 17 11.97 1.06 4.17
N GLN A 18 12.06 -0.08 4.84
CA GLN A 18 11.27 -1.27 4.58
C GLN A 18 10.30 -1.52 5.73
N PHE A 19 9.05 -1.85 5.39
CA PHE A 19 7.99 -2.12 6.35
C PHE A 19 7.26 -3.41 6.02
N GLU A 20 6.81 -4.10 7.05
CA GLU A 20 6.01 -5.32 6.89
C GLU A 20 4.53 -5.05 7.13
N TYR A 21 3.70 -5.58 6.23
CA TYR A 21 2.24 -5.57 6.32
C TYR A 21 1.69 -6.99 6.29
N THR A 22 0.73 -7.26 7.19
CA THR A 22 -0.02 -8.52 7.15
C THR A 22 -1.26 -8.34 6.27
N VAL A 23 -1.49 -9.29 5.36
CA VAL A 23 -2.62 -9.28 4.43
C VAL A 23 -3.34 -10.63 4.47
N GLY A 24 -4.65 -10.57 4.66
CA GLY A 24 -5.56 -11.71 4.71
C GLY A 24 -6.66 -11.63 3.65
N THR A 25 -7.54 -12.63 3.64
CA THR A 25 -8.83 -12.60 2.91
C THR A 25 -10.00 -12.22 3.81
N SER A 26 -9.77 -12.20 5.12
CA SER A 26 -10.68 -11.70 6.16
C SER A 26 -9.84 -11.20 7.35
N LEU A 27 -10.45 -10.46 8.28
CA LEU A 27 -9.79 -10.06 9.53
C LEU A 27 -9.39 -11.25 10.42
N ALA A 28 -9.97 -12.42 10.20
CA ALA A 28 -9.74 -13.64 10.99
C ALA A 28 -8.82 -14.67 10.29
N THR A 29 -8.36 -14.39 9.06
CA THR A 29 -7.58 -15.35 8.27
C THR A 29 -6.34 -14.68 7.68
N VAL A 30 -5.17 -15.11 8.17
CA VAL A 30 -3.83 -14.74 7.71
C VAL A 30 -3.06 -16.05 7.41
N PRO A 31 -2.25 -16.16 6.34
CA PRO A 31 -1.87 -15.15 5.36
C PRO A 31 -2.40 -15.41 3.93
N ALA A 32 -2.91 -14.36 3.28
CA ALA A 32 -3.13 -14.31 1.83
C ALA A 32 -1.93 -13.67 1.10
N ALA A 33 -0.77 -13.59 1.76
CA ALA A 33 0.43 -12.93 1.23
C ALA A 33 0.85 -13.45 -0.15
N ALA A 34 0.68 -14.76 -0.39
CA ALA A 34 0.91 -15.39 -1.69
C ALA A 34 0.03 -14.82 -2.82
N GLU A 35 -1.19 -14.36 -2.50
CA GLU A 35 -2.16 -13.85 -3.48
C GLU A 35 -1.97 -12.36 -3.78
N VAL A 36 -1.29 -11.61 -2.90
CA VAL A 36 -1.03 -10.17 -3.08
C VAL A 36 -0.07 -10.00 -4.24
N LYS A 37 -0.52 -9.39 -5.33
CA LYS A 37 0.28 -9.06 -6.51
C LYS A 37 0.97 -7.72 -6.38
N TYR A 38 0.29 -6.73 -5.79
CA TYR A 38 0.82 -5.38 -5.60
C TYR A 38 0.50 -4.84 -4.21
N LEU A 39 1.43 -4.07 -3.64
CA LEU A 39 1.15 -3.06 -2.61
C LEU A 39 1.43 -1.68 -3.23
N ARG A 40 0.49 -0.74 -3.12
CA ARG A 40 0.60 0.58 -3.75
C ARG A 40 0.14 1.68 -2.82
N LEU A 41 0.85 2.81 -2.82
CA LEU A 41 0.39 4.05 -2.21
C LEU A 41 -0.35 4.87 -3.26
N LEU A 42 -1.53 5.38 -2.92
CA LEU A 42 -2.30 6.33 -3.70
C LEU A 42 -2.40 7.64 -2.90
N ALA A 43 -1.83 8.73 -3.42
CA ALA A 43 -2.07 10.04 -2.84
C ALA A 43 -3.55 10.43 -3.06
N PRO A 44 -4.23 11.01 -2.05
CA PRO A 44 -5.63 11.41 -2.19
C PRO A 44 -5.80 12.48 -3.26
N ALA A 45 -6.88 12.40 -4.01
CA ALA A 45 -7.21 13.38 -5.04
C ALA A 45 -7.47 14.77 -4.45
N ALA A 46 -7.06 15.81 -5.17
CA ALA A 46 -7.30 17.21 -4.84
C ALA A 46 -7.69 17.98 -6.11
N ILE A 47 -8.91 17.73 -6.57
CA ILE A 47 -9.36 18.14 -7.92
C ILE A 47 -10.02 19.51 -7.88
N THR A 48 -9.59 20.39 -8.78
CA THR A 48 -10.33 21.61 -9.12
C THR A 48 -10.13 21.96 -10.58
N HIS A 49 -11.14 22.53 -11.24
CA HIS A 49 -11.06 22.96 -12.65
C HIS A 49 -10.42 21.91 -13.58
N VAL A 50 -10.88 20.65 -13.47
CA VAL A 50 -10.40 19.50 -14.27
C VAL A 50 -8.92 19.15 -14.05
N THR A 51 -8.30 19.67 -12.99
CA THR A 51 -6.88 19.50 -12.70
C THR A 51 -6.70 18.84 -11.34
N ASP A 52 -5.95 17.74 -11.31
CA ASP A 52 -5.40 17.13 -10.10
C ASP A 52 -3.88 17.08 -10.21
N THR A 53 -3.19 17.74 -9.29
CA THR A 53 -1.72 17.71 -9.21
C THR A 53 -1.22 16.87 -8.04
N ASN A 54 -2.12 16.37 -7.19
CA ASN A 54 -1.79 15.61 -6.01
C ASN A 54 -1.85 14.10 -6.27
N GLU A 55 -2.92 13.63 -6.92
CA GLU A 55 -3.15 12.20 -7.16
C GLU A 55 -1.96 11.57 -7.90
N ARG A 56 -1.41 10.52 -7.31
CA ARG A 56 -0.33 9.72 -7.87
C ARG A 56 -0.34 8.33 -7.25
N VAL A 57 0.07 7.34 -8.04
CA VAL A 57 0.28 5.98 -7.56
C VAL A 57 1.77 5.72 -7.47
N ILE A 58 2.21 5.29 -6.29
CA ILE A 58 3.58 4.86 -6.04
C ILE A 58 3.56 3.34 -5.90
N GLU A 59 4.30 2.69 -6.78
CA GLU A 59 4.54 1.24 -6.67
C GLU A 59 5.56 1.00 -5.56
N LEU A 60 5.23 0.06 -4.66
CA LEU A 60 6.15 -0.40 -3.64
C LEU A 60 6.71 -1.76 -4.06
N PRO A 61 8.03 -1.87 -4.31
CA PRO A 61 8.68 -3.16 -4.45
C PRO A 61 8.34 -4.03 -3.24
N LEU A 62 7.83 -5.23 -3.50
CA LEU A 62 7.37 -6.13 -2.45
C LEU A 62 8.11 -7.46 -2.46
N THR A 63 8.36 -7.98 -1.27
CA THR A 63 8.85 -9.33 -1.01
C THR A 63 7.83 -10.03 -0.12
N ARG A 64 7.48 -11.27 -0.46
CA ARG A 64 6.56 -12.08 0.35
C ARG A 64 7.36 -12.83 1.41
N SER A 65 6.86 -12.84 2.63
CA SER A 65 7.37 -13.62 3.76
C SER A 65 6.27 -14.56 4.27
N ASP A 66 6.63 -15.51 5.13
CA ASP A 66 5.66 -16.38 5.80
C ASP A 66 4.69 -15.59 6.70
N SER A 67 5.13 -14.44 7.19
CA SER A 67 4.38 -13.55 8.08
C SER A 67 3.58 -12.46 7.34
N GLY A 68 3.86 -12.18 6.07
CA GLY A 68 3.17 -11.11 5.34
C GLY A 68 3.84 -10.66 4.05
N VAL A 69 3.73 -9.36 3.79
CA VAL A 69 4.30 -8.68 2.63
C VAL A 69 5.18 -7.55 3.12
N SER A 70 6.48 -7.66 2.84
CA SER A 70 7.46 -6.61 3.10
C SER A 70 7.53 -5.68 1.90
N VAL A 71 7.57 -4.38 2.13
CA VAL A 71 7.60 -3.35 1.10
C VAL A 71 8.65 -2.29 1.38
N THR A 72 9.30 -1.82 0.33
CA THR A 72 10.29 -0.74 0.43
C THR A 72 9.72 0.55 -0.14
N VAL A 73 9.81 1.64 0.63
CA VAL A 73 9.40 2.96 0.15
C VAL A 73 10.53 3.55 -0.70
N PRO A 74 10.26 4.06 -1.92
CA PRO A 74 11.27 4.74 -2.72
C PRO A 74 11.94 5.88 -1.94
N ASP A 75 13.26 5.97 -1.99
CA ASP A 75 14.05 6.99 -1.28
C ASP A 75 13.88 8.39 -1.89
N ASN A 76 13.61 8.47 -3.19
CA ASN A 76 13.51 9.76 -3.89
C ASN A 76 12.21 10.51 -3.51
N PRO A 77 12.29 11.68 -2.84
CA PRO A 77 11.12 12.46 -2.43
C PRO A 77 10.34 13.05 -3.60
N ALA A 78 10.93 13.15 -4.81
CA ALA A 78 10.18 13.55 -6.01
C ALA A 78 9.22 12.44 -6.49
N ILE A 79 9.56 11.17 -6.20
CA ILE A 79 8.70 10.00 -6.48
C ILE A 79 7.68 9.83 -5.35
N ALA A 80 8.13 9.93 -4.10
CA ALA A 80 7.32 9.71 -2.91
C ALA A 80 7.34 10.93 -1.96
N PRO A 81 6.65 12.04 -2.32
CA PRO A 81 6.56 13.22 -1.46
C PRO A 81 5.98 12.88 -0.08
N SER A 82 6.46 13.55 0.99
CA SER A 82 5.85 13.38 2.32
C SER A 82 4.38 13.76 2.31
N GLY A 83 3.57 13.06 3.09
CA GLY A 83 2.13 13.31 3.20
C GLY A 83 1.32 12.05 3.47
N TRP A 84 -0.01 12.20 3.46
CA TRP A 84 -0.93 11.09 3.68
C TRP A 84 -1.20 10.35 2.38
N TYR A 85 -1.17 9.02 2.45
CA TYR A 85 -1.45 8.10 1.36
C TYR A 85 -2.46 7.04 1.78
N MET A 86 -3.21 6.55 0.80
CA MET A 86 -3.99 5.33 0.91
C MET A 86 -3.14 4.15 0.42
N LEU A 87 -2.85 3.20 1.31
CA LEU A 87 -2.20 1.94 0.99
C LEU A 87 -3.23 0.90 0.56
N PHE A 88 -3.01 0.29 -0.60
CA PHE A 88 -3.82 -0.80 -1.14
C PHE A 88 -3.01 -2.07 -1.35
N ALA A 89 -3.56 -3.20 -0.94
CA ALA A 89 -3.14 -4.52 -1.40
C ALA A 89 -4.03 -4.95 -2.57
N VAL A 90 -3.43 -5.40 -3.67
CA VAL A 90 -4.16 -5.85 -4.87
C VAL A 90 -3.79 -7.29 -5.14
N ASN A 91 -4.79 -8.18 -5.27
CA ASN A 91 -4.52 -9.59 -5.55
C ASN A 91 -4.19 -9.86 -7.04
N SER A 92 -3.84 -11.11 -7.35
CA SER A 92 -3.51 -11.55 -8.71
C SER A 92 -4.66 -11.39 -9.72
N ALA A 93 -5.90 -11.37 -9.25
CA ALA A 93 -7.10 -11.10 -10.04
C ALA A 93 -7.42 -9.60 -10.19
N GLY A 94 -6.60 -8.70 -9.64
CA GLY A 94 -6.78 -7.25 -9.75
C GLY A 94 -7.77 -6.64 -8.76
N VAL A 95 -8.23 -7.39 -7.74
CA VAL A 95 -9.17 -6.88 -6.72
C VAL A 95 -8.40 -6.13 -5.62
N PRO A 96 -8.67 -4.83 -5.40
CA PRO A 96 -8.01 -4.05 -4.35
C PRO A 96 -8.67 -4.22 -2.99
N SER A 97 -7.89 -4.09 -1.91
CA SER A 97 -8.40 -3.99 -0.55
C SER A 97 -9.21 -2.70 -0.31
N VAL A 98 -9.81 -2.56 0.87
CA VAL A 98 -10.08 -1.22 1.42
C VAL A 98 -8.74 -0.57 1.75
N ALA A 99 -8.66 0.75 1.58
CA ALA A 99 -7.44 1.51 1.87
C ALA A 99 -7.09 1.46 3.36
N LYS A 100 -5.80 1.35 3.67
CA LYS A 100 -5.23 1.73 4.96
C LYS A 100 -4.53 3.08 4.82
N TRP A 101 -4.86 4.04 5.67
CA TRP A 101 -4.15 5.32 5.69
C TRP A 101 -2.75 5.16 6.28
N VAL A 102 -1.76 5.74 5.59
CA VAL A 102 -0.37 5.81 6.05
C VAL A 102 0.16 7.23 5.84
N HIS A 103 0.99 7.69 6.77
CA HIS A 103 1.70 8.95 6.70
C HIS A 103 3.13 8.68 6.28
N LEU A 104 3.53 9.18 5.11
CA LEU A 104 4.89 9.11 4.62
C LEU A 104 5.66 10.32 5.13
N VAL A 105 6.67 10.07 5.98
CA VAL A 105 7.54 11.10 6.55
C VAL A 105 8.82 11.24 5.77
#